data_AF-A0A3D1M8Z7-F1
#
_entry.id   AF-A0A3D1M8Z7-F1
#
_cell.length_a   1.000
_cell.length_b   1.000
_cell.length_c   1.000
_cell.angle_alpha   90.00
_cell.angle_beta   90.00
_cell.angle_gamma   90.00
#
_symmetry.space_group_name_H-M   'P 1'
#
loop_
_entity.id
_entity.type
_entity.pdbx_description
1 polymer ?
#
loop_
_entity_poly.entity_id
_entity_poly.type
_entity_poly.pdbx_seq_one_letter_code
_entity_poly.pdbx_strand_id
1 'polypeptide(L)' 'MAHHQINAELSTLCYLEKNGQYLMLHRTVKKNDVNHDKWIGVGGHF' A
#
# COMPACT_ATOMS: atom_id res chain seq x y z
N MET A 1 8.78 -18.15 28.69
CA MET A 1 8.74 -16.91 27.86
C MET A 1 8.01 -17.28 26.58
N ALA A 2 6.82 -16.76 26.35
CA ALA A 2 6.04 -17.11 25.15
C ALA A 2 6.63 -16.37 23.94
N HIS A 3 6.99 -17.11 22.89
CA HIS A 3 7.38 -16.50 21.61
C HIS A 3 6.11 -15.97 20.93
N HIS A 4 6.03 -14.67 20.72
CA HIS A 4 4.98 -14.05 19.91
C HIS A 4 5.40 -14.10 18.44
N GLN A 5 4.66 -14.85 17.62
CA GLN A 5 4.84 -14.86 16.18
C GLN A 5 4.23 -13.57 15.59
N ILE A 6 5.07 -12.66 15.07
CA ILE A 6 4.59 -11.51 14.30
C ILE A 6 4.28 -11.99 12.88
N ASN A 7 3.02 -11.92 12.47
CA ASN A 7 2.63 -12.11 11.08
C ASN A 7 2.76 -10.76 10.35
N ALA A 8 3.79 -10.62 9.52
CA ALA A 8 3.96 -9.44 8.69
C ALA A 8 3.11 -9.55 7.42
N GLU A 9 2.26 -8.54 7.17
CA GLU A 9 1.57 -8.40 5.88
C GLU A 9 2.53 -7.79 4.87
N LEU A 10 2.76 -8.49 3.76
CA LEU A 10 3.63 -8.01 2.68
C LEU A 10 2.80 -7.39 1.55
N SER A 11 3.36 -6.39 0.90
CA SER A 11 2.76 -5.78 -0.28
C SER A 11 3.83 -5.29 -1.25
N THR A 12 3.47 -5.20 -2.52
CA THR A 12 4.25 -4.55 -3.56
C THR A 12 3.79 -3.11 -3.75
N LEU A 13 4.72 -2.24 -4.14
CA LEU A 13 4.43 -0.89 -4.59
C LEU A 13 5.35 -0.54 -5.76
N CYS A 14 4.77 -0.02 -6.83
CA CYS A 14 5.44 0.36 -8.06
C CYS A 14 5.00 1.76 -8.47
N TYR A 15 5.97 2.58 -8.90
CA TYR A 15 5.72 3.92 -9.41
C TYR A 15 5.93 3.92 -10.91
N LEU A 16 4.88 4.24 -11.65
CA LEU A 16 4.94 4.42 -13.08
C LEU A 16 5.14 5.91 -13.36
N GLU A 17 6.33 6.26 -13.84
CA GLU A 17 6.72 7.62 -14.17
C GLU A 17 6.62 7.87 -15.68
N LYS A 18 6.16 9.06 -16.06
CA LYS A 18 6.25 9.57 -17.43
C LYS A 18 6.27 11.10 -17.41
N ASN A 19 7.29 11.70 -18.03
CA ASN A 19 7.44 13.15 -18.17
C ASN A 19 7.40 13.90 -16.83
N GLY A 20 8.01 13.34 -15.79
CA GLY A 20 8.03 13.90 -14.43
C GLY A 20 6.70 13.73 -13.67
N GLN A 21 5.76 12.96 -14.20
CA GLN A 21 4.47 12.68 -13.58
C GLN A 21 4.38 11.22 -13.16
N TYR A 22 3.69 10.94 -12.06
CA TYR A 22 3.52 9.60 -11.51
C TYR A 22 2.06 9.18 -11.52
N LEU A 23 1.78 7.92 -11.92
CA LEU A 23 0.47 7.33 -11.73
C LEU A 23 0.28 6.97 -10.26
N MET A 24 -0.79 7.50 -9.66
CA MET A 24 -1.13 7.30 -8.25
C MET A 24 -2.58 6.81 -8.11
N LEU A 25 -2.84 5.97 -7.10
CA LEU A 25 -4.15 5.46 -6.75
C LEU A 25 -4.66 6.14 -5.47
N HIS A 26 -5.86 6.74 -5.53
CA HIS A 26 -6.54 7.30 -4.35
C HIS A 26 -7.30 6.21 -3.59
N ARG A 27 -7.11 6.14 -2.26
CA ARG A 27 -7.64 5.08 -1.40
C ARG A 27 -8.95 5.47 -0.70
N THR A 28 -10.10 5.03 -1.22
CA THR A 28 -11.40 5.66 -0.90
C THR A 28 -12.36 4.94 0.08
N VAL A 29 -12.34 3.61 0.28
CA VAL A 29 -13.50 2.95 0.96
C VAL A 29 -13.17 1.82 1.96
N LYS A 30 -11.94 1.31 2.06
CA LYS A 30 -11.69 0.12 2.89
C LYS A 30 -11.75 0.46 4.40
N LYS A 31 -12.66 -0.18 5.13
CA LYS A 31 -12.75 -0.10 6.61
C LYS A 31 -11.40 -0.56 7.20
N ASN A 32 -10.85 0.24 8.12
CA ASN A 32 -9.51 0.03 8.72
C ASN A 32 -8.34 0.07 7.72
N ASP A 33 -8.49 0.74 6.57
CA ASP A 33 -7.38 0.99 5.67
C ASP A 33 -6.44 2.04 6.27
N VAL A 34 -5.25 1.61 6.67
CA VAL A 34 -4.17 2.50 7.15
C VAL A 34 -3.78 3.58 6.13
N ASN A 35 -4.12 3.36 4.86
CA ASN A 35 -3.83 4.26 3.75
C ASN A 35 -5.06 5.03 3.26
N HIS A 36 -6.16 5.05 4.01
CA HIS A 36 -7.34 5.84 3.64
C HIS A 36 -6.99 7.30 3.31
N ASP A 37 -7.57 7.81 2.23
CA ASP A 37 -7.39 9.16 1.65
C ASP A 37 -5.95 9.51 1.24
N LYS A 38 -5.06 8.51 1.17
CA LYS A 38 -3.72 8.68 0.61
C LYS A 38 -3.70 8.35 -0.87
N TRP A 39 -2.77 9.02 -1.56
CA TRP A 39 -2.32 8.65 -2.90
C TRP A 39 -1.12 7.71 -2.78
N ILE A 40 -1.22 6.52 -3.37
CA ILE A 40 -0.15 5.51 -3.35
C ILE A 40 0.23 5.07 -4.76
N GLY A 41 1.42 4.49 -4.92
CA GLY A 41 1.80 3.81 -6.17
C GLY A 41 0.91 2.59 -6.48
N VAL A 42 1.09 2.03 -7.66
CA VAL A 42 0.37 0.84 -8.11
C VAL A 42 0.95 -0.41 -7.44
N GLY A 43 0.12 -1.32 -6.93
CA GLY A 43 0.61 -2.51 -6.25
C GLY A 43 -0.49 -3.36 -5.62
N GLY A 44 -0.09 -4.40 -4.88
CA GLY A 44 -1.01 -5.35 -4.25
C GLY A 44 -0.39 -6.12 -3.08
N HIS A 45 -1.25 -6.71 -2.25
CA HIS A 45 -0.87 -7.60 -1.15
C HIS A 45 -0.39 -8.96 -1.67
N PHE A 46 0.48 -9.62 -0.93
CA PHE A 46 0.91 -11.01 -1.17
C PHE A 46 0.04 -12.02 -0.42
#